data_AF-A0A7K1REK4-F1
#
_entry.id   AF-A0A7K1REK4-F1
#
_cell.length_a   1.000
_cell.length_b   1.000
_cell.length_c   1.000
_cell.angle_alpha   90.00
_cell.angle_beta   90.00
_cell.angle_gamma   90.00
#
_symmetry.space_group_name_H-M   'P 1'
#
loop_
_entity.id
_entity.type
_entity.pdbx_description
1 polymer ?
#
loop_
_entity_poly.entity_id
_entity_poly.type
_entity_poly.pdbx_seq_one_letter_code
_entity_poly.pdbx_strand_id
1 'polypeptide(L)'
;MGSATGGGMGILRYKVRAWRKAAEMTQADLALATGKTVQTISALECGRPTRQSTLDAVARVFGVTPEALRSDPPTVLMSPDEIEALATTGRILIAVSQMAAGGRDIRPLYLALQKMKTASRRCQTAYTHNRQP
;
A
#
# COMPACT_ATOMS: atom_id res chain seq x y z
N MET A 1 0.96 -1.30 -52.49
CA MET A 1 1.01 -2.71 -52.03
C MET A 1 2.09 -2.81 -50.96
N GLY A 2 1.73 -3.32 -49.78
CA GLY A 2 2.64 -3.40 -48.63
C GLY A 2 1.90 -3.34 -47.30
N SER A 3 0.89 -4.20 -47.15
CA SER A 3 0.21 -4.47 -45.88
C SER A 3 1.14 -5.26 -44.97
N ALA A 4 1.25 -4.87 -43.70
CA ALA A 4 1.47 -5.76 -42.57
C ALA A 4 1.15 -5.04 -41.25
N THR A 5 -0.13 -4.82 -40.98
CA THR A 5 -0.64 -4.69 -39.60
C THR A 5 -0.47 -6.04 -38.88
N GLY A 6 0.76 -6.30 -38.42
CA GLY A 6 1.04 -7.35 -37.45
C GLY A 6 0.63 -6.86 -36.07
N GLY A 7 -0.67 -6.97 -35.76
CA GLY A 7 -1.18 -6.80 -34.39
C GLY A 7 -0.63 -7.90 -33.50
N GLY A 8 0.60 -7.72 -33.02
CA GLY A 8 1.22 -8.59 -32.04
C GLY A 8 0.40 -8.53 -30.76
N MET A 9 -0.28 -9.64 -30.46
CA MET A 9 -0.98 -9.92 -29.21
C MET A 9 0.03 -9.78 -28.06
N GLY A 10 0.18 -8.55 -27.56
CA GLY A 10 1.20 -8.20 -26.58
C GLY A 10 0.98 -9.05 -25.33
N ILE A 11 1.96 -9.86 -24.97
CA ILE A 11 1.95 -10.61 -23.71
C ILE A 11 1.64 -9.61 -22.60
N LEU A 12 0.43 -9.69 -22.03
CA LEU A 12 0.03 -8.84 -20.92
C LEU A 12 1.01 -9.08 -19.77
N ARG A 13 1.87 -8.09 -19.52
CA ARG A 13 2.82 -8.13 -18.42
C ARG A 13 2.05 -8.05 -17.10
N TYR A 14 2.52 -8.78 -16.09
CA TYR A 14 1.95 -8.68 -14.75
C TYR A 14 2.12 -7.27 -14.18
N LYS A 15 1.05 -6.74 -13.57
CA LYS A 15 0.94 -5.41 -12.96
C LYS A 15 1.31 -5.43 -11.47
N VAL A 16 2.28 -6.25 -11.07
CA VAL A 16 2.67 -6.43 -9.65
C VAL A 16 2.99 -5.10 -8.95
N ARG A 17 3.61 -4.15 -9.66
CA ARG A 17 3.89 -2.81 -9.13
C ARG A 17 2.61 -2.04 -8.78
N ALA A 18 1.56 -2.16 -9.58
CA ALA A 18 0.28 -1.51 -9.33
C ALA A 18 -0.40 -2.12 -8.10
N TRP A 19 -0.47 -3.45 -8.03
CA TRP A 19 -1.00 -4.19 -6.88
C TRP A 19 -0.26 -3.84 -5.58
N ARG A 20 1.07 -3.82 -5.62
CA ARG A 20 1.89 -3.42 -4.47
C ARG A 20 1.58 -1.99 -4.00
N LYS A 21 1.46 -1.04 -4.93
CA LYS A 21 1.14 0.36 -4.60
C LYS A 21 -0.27 0.51 -4.04
N ALA A 22 -1.25 -0.22 -4.59
CA ALA A 22 -2.62 -0.22 -4.08
C ALA A 22 -2.71 -0.80 -2.65
N ALA A 23 -1.84 -1.74 -2.32
CA ALA A 23 -1.68 -2.27 -0.96
C ALA A 23 -0.75 -1.42 -0.06
N GLU A 24 -0.31 -0.24 -0.52
CA GLU A 24 0.62 0.67 0.19
C GLU A 24 1.94 0.01 0.64
N MET A 25 2.38 -1.04 -0.04
CA MET A 25 3.59 -1.78 0.31
C MET A 25 4.83 -1.19 -0.37
N THR A 26 5.98 -1.20 0.30
CA THR A 26 7.29 -1.04 -0.35
C THR A 26 7.72 -2.34 -1.04
N GLN A 27 8.74 -2.29 -1.91
CA GLN A 27 9.31 -3.52 -2.48
C GLN A 27 9.91 -4.43 -1.40
N ALA A 28 10.42 -3.86 -0.31
CA ALA A 28 10.92 -4.60 0.84
C ALA A 28 9.80 -5.33 1.57
N ASP A 29 8.65 -4.70 1.75
CA ASP A 29 7.48 -5.32 2.40
C ASP A 29 6.97 -6.49 1.57
N LEU A 30 6.86 -6.33 0.24
CA LEU A 30 6.41 -7.41 -0.64
C LEU A 30 7.42 -8.55 -0.70
N ALA A 31 8.72 -8.24 -0.70
CA ALA A 31 9.79 -9.23 -0.64
C ALA A 31 9.69 -10.07 0.65
N LEU A 32 9.54 -9.40 1.80
CA LEU A 32 9.33 -10.04 3.08
C LEU A 32 8.08 -10.93 3.08
N ALA A 33 6.94 -10.40 2.63
CA ALA A 33 5.67 -11.12 2.60
C ALA A 33 5.66 -12.36 1.68
N THR A 34 6.47 -12.33 0.61
CA THR A 34 6.58 -13.45 -0.35
C THR A 34 7.74 -14.40 -0.06
N GLY A 35 8.59 -14.10 0.93
CA GLY A 35 9.84 -14.82 1.17
C GLY A 35 10.83 -14.73 0.00
N LYS A 36 10.81 -13.61 -0.74
CA LYS A 36 11.70 -13.34 -1.88
C LYS A 36 12.66 -12.21 -1.56
N THR A 37 13.67 -12.03 -2.40
CA THR A 37 14.57 -10.86 -2.28
C THR A 37 13.94 -9.63 -2.92
N VAL A 38 14.32 -8.44 -2.44
CA VAL A 38 13.92 -7.16 -3.06
C VAL A 38 14.31 -7.11 -4.53
N GLN A 39 15.48 -7.66 -4.88
CA GLN A 39 15.94 -7.76 -6.27
C GLN A 39 15.01 -8.64 -7.13
N THR A 40 14.50 -9.75 -6.58
CA THR A 40 13.51 -10.60 -7.29
C THR A 40 12.21 -9.85 -7.55
N ILE A 41 11.71 -9.11 -6.56
CA ILE A 41 10.52 -8.27 -6.70
C ILE A 41 10.75 -7.16 -7.73
N SER A 42 11.89 -6.48 -7.68
CA SER A 42 12.23 -5.44 -8.66
C SER A 42 12.32 -6.00 -10.08
N ALA A 43 12.96 -7.16 -10.27
CA ALA A 43 13.06 -7.80 -11.59
C ALA A 43 11.67 -8.18 -12.14
N LEU A 44 10.80 -8.72 -11.27
CA LEU A 44 9.41 -9.01 -11.60
C LEU A 44 8.63 -7.76 -12.00
N GLU A 45 8.74 -6.66 -11.24
CA GLU A 45 8.08 -5.38 -11.57
C GLU A 45 8.59 -4.75 -12.87
N CYS A 46 9.84 -5.00 -13.25
CA CYS A 46 10.40 -4.59 -14.54
C CYS A 46 10.00 -5.52 -15.70
N GLY A 47 9.21 -6.57 -15.43
CA GLY A 47 8.75 -7.54 -16.43
C GLY A 47 9.83 -8.50 -16.89
N ARG A 48 10.84 -8.78 -16.04
CA ARG A 48 11.77 -9.89 -16.29
C ARG A 48 11.04 -11.22 -16.09
N PRO A 49 11.37 -12.26 -16.87
CA PRO A 49 10.84 -13.60 -16.65
C PRO A 49 11.05 -14.03 -15.20
N THR A 50 10.04 -14.66 -14.61
CA THR A 50 10.10 -15.20 -13.25
C THR A 50 9.52 -16.61 -13.22
N ARG A 51 9.78 -17.33 -12.14
CA ARG A 51 9.21 -18.67 -11.92
C ARG A 51 7.74 -18.55 -11.51
N GLN A 52 6.93 -19.52 -11.91
CA GLN A 52 5.50 -19.59 -11.51
C GLN A 52 5.33 -19.53 -9.98
N SER A 53 6.19 -20.24 -9.24
CA SER A 53 6.21 -20.21 -7.76
C SER A 53 6.40 -18.81 -7.15
N THR A 54 7.07 -17.89 -7.85
CA THR A 54 7.19 -16.49 -7.42
C THR A 54 5.89 -15.74 -7.65
N LEU A 55 5.21 -15.97 -8.78
CA LEU A 55 3.91 -15.38 -9.06
C LEU A 55 2.85 -15.89 -8.09
N ASP A 56 2.84 -17.19 -7.78
CA ASP A 56 1.91 -17.79 -6.82
C ASP A 56 2.09 -17.18 -5.42
N ALA A 57 3.34 -16.94 -5.00
CA ALA A 57 3.62 -16.28 -3.72
C ALA A 57 3.10 -14.84 -3.70
N VAL A 58 3.31 -14.07 -4.77
CA VAL A 58 2.80 -12.70 -4.90
C VAL A 58 1.27 -12.68 -4.92
N ALA A 59 0.64 -13.57 -5.68
CA ALA A 59 -0.81 -13.67 -5.78
C ALA A 59 -1.45 -13.99 -4.42
N ARG A 60 -0.82 -14.88 -3.64
CA ARG A 60 -1.24 -15.22 -2.27
C ARG A 60 -1.22 -14.02 -1.33
N VAL A 61 -0.22 -13.14 -1.43
CA VAL A 61 -0.14 -11.91 -0.60
C VAL A 61 -1.36 -11.02 -0.84
N PHE A 62 -1.83 -10.94 -2.08
CA PHE A 62 -2.99 -10.12 -2.44
C PHE A 62 -4.33 -10.88 -2.39
N GLY A 63 -4.33 -12.17 -2.02
CA GLY A 63 -5.54 -12.99 -1.97
C GLY A 63 -6.19 -13.25 -3.32
N VAL A 64 -5.41 -13.24 -4.41
CA VAL A 64 -5.89 -13.40 -5.79
C VAL A 64 -5.20 -14.56 -6.52
N THR A 65 -5.62 -14.84 -7.75
CA THR A 65 -4.95 -15.79 -8.65
C THR A 65 -3.77 -15.11 -9.37
N PRO A 66 -2.74 -15.88 -9.81
CA PRO A 66 -1.64 -15.33 -10.61
C PRO A 66 -2.12 -14.60 -11.87
N GLU A 67 -3.20 -15.08 -12.49
CA GLU A 67 -3.84 -14.48 -13.65
C GLU A 67 -4.38 -13.07 -13.36
N ALA A 68 -4.98 -12.87 -12.20
CA ALA A 68 -5.55 -11.57 -11.79
C ALA A 68 -4.48 -10.46 -11.71
N LEU A 69 -3.22 -10.84 -11.46
CA LEU A 69 -2.10 -9.90 -11.45
C LEU A 69 -1.82 -9.26 -12.82
N ARG A 70 -2.43 -9.75 -13.91
CA ARG A 70 -2.36 -9.10 -15.23
C ARG A 70 -3.29 -7.90 -15.37
N SER A 71 -4.29 -7.79 -14.49
CA SER A 71 -5.25 -6.68 -14.44
C SER A 71 -4.83 -5.62 -13.42
N ASP A 72 -5.43 -4.43 -13.52
CA ASP A 72 -5.27 -3.43 -12.46
C ASP A 72 -5.85 -3.95 -11.14
N PRO A 73 -5.26 -3.58 -9.99
CA PRO A 73 -5.88 -3.85 -8.70
C PRO A 73 -7.24 -3.15 -8.64
N PRO A 74 -8.18 -3.69 -7.85
CA PRO A 74 -9.44 -2.99 -7.62
C PRO A 74 -9.15 -1.59 -7.06
N THR A 75 -9.83 -0.58 -7.61
CA THR A 75 -9.80 0.76 -7.04
C THR A 75 -10.51 0.71 -5.70
N VAL A 76 -9.76 0.87 -4.61
CA VAL A 76 -10.35 1.06 -3.29
C VAL A 76 -10.88 2.49 -3.24
N LEU A 77 -12.20 2.64 -3.35
CA LEU A 77 -12.88 3.90 -3.11
C LEU A 77 -13.29 3.93 -1.64
N MET A 78 -12.94 5.00 -0.93
CA MET A 78 -13.50 5.25 0.40
C MET A 78 -15.02 5.37 0.26
N SER A 79 -15.75 4.71 1.16
CA SER A 79 -17.20 4.86 1.26
C SER A 79 -17.59 6.30 1.59
N PRO A 80 -18.84 6.73 1.27
CA PRO A 80 -19.31 8.06 1.65
C PRO A 80 -19.16 8.36 3.16
N ASP A 81 -19.40 7.35 4.00
CA ASP A 81 -19.29 7.48 5.46
C ASP A 81 -17.82 7.67 5.90
N GLU A 82 -16.87 6.98 5.28
CA GLU A 82 -15.44 7.17 5.55
C GLU A 82 -14.95 8.54 5.08
N ILE A 83 -15.47 9.04 3.96
CA ILE A 83 -15.17 10.38 3.47
C ILE A 83 -15.69 11.43 4.46
N GLU A 84 -16.92 11.27 4.97
CA GLU A 84 -17.49 12.20 5.96
C GLU A 84 -16.77 12.13 7.30
N ALA A 85 -16.36 10.93 7.74
CA ALA A 85 -15.54 10.77 8.94
C ALA A 85 -14.18 11.48 8.80
N LEU A 86 -13.54 11.38 7.64
CA LEU A 86 -12.30 12.09 7.34
C LEU A 86 -12.52 13.62 7.31
N ALA A 87 -13.61 14.08 6.69
CA ALA A 87 -13.98 15.49 6.66
C ALA A 87 -14.21 16.04 8.08
N THR A 88 -14.90 15.29 8.92
CA THR A 88 -15.12 15.61 10.33
C THR A 88 -13.80 15.74 11.09
N THR A 89 -12.88 14.79 10.87
CA THR A 89 -11.52 14.85 11.44
C THR A 89 -10.80 16.13 11.02
N GLY A 90 -10.89 16.51 9.74
CA GLY A 90 -10.32 17.76 9.23
C GLY A 90 -10.88 19.01 9.92
N ARG A 91 -12.20 19.09 10.10
CA ARG A 91 -12.86 20.20 10.81
C ARG A 91 -12.38 20.30 12.27
N ILE A 92 -12.22 19.17 12.96
CA ILE A 92 -11.70 19.12 14.33
C ILE A 92 -10.27 19.68 14.39
N LEU A 93 -9.39 19.27 13.45
CA LEU A 93 -8.01 19.75 13.41
C LEU A 93 -7.93 21.27 13.20
N ILE A 94 -8.80 21.83 12.35
CA ILE A 94 -8.90 23.28 12.15
C ILE A 94 -9.34 23.98 13.44
N ALA A 95 -10.37 23.47 14.11
CA ALA A 95 -10.86 24.04 15.36
C ALA A 95 -9.79 24.03 16.46
N VAL A 96 -9.07 22.92 16.62
CA VAL A 96 -7.94 22.80 17.57
C VAL A 96 -6.84 23.82 17.23
N SER A 97 -6.52 24.01 15.95
CA SER A 97 -5.53 24.99 15.50
C SER A 97 -5.95 26.42 15.82
N GLN A 98 -7.22 26.76 15.62
CA GLN A 98 -7.77 28.07 15.96
C GLN A 98 -7.78 28.32 17.47
N MET A 99 -8.10 27.31 18.28
CA MET A 99 -8.02 27.41 19.75
C MET A 99 -6.59 27.73 20.21
N ALA A 100 -5.59 27.10 19.58
CA ALA A 100 -4.18 27.37 19.86
C ALA A 100 -3.82 28.84 19.55
N ALA A 101 -4.22 29.32 18.36
CA ALA A 101 -3.95 30.68 17.92
C ALA A 101 -4.67 31.73 18.79
N GLY A 102 -5.86 31.40 19.28
CA GLY A 102 -6.65 32.25 20.18
C GLY A 102 -6.17 32.23 21.64
N GLY A 103 -5.02 31.62 21.95
CA GLY A 103 -4.42 31.65 23.29
C GLY A 103 -5.03 30.66 24.28
N ARG A 104 -5.87 29.71 23.86
CA ARG A 104 -6.31 28.62 24.75
C ARG A 104 -5.16 27.66 25.00
N ASP A 105 -5.00 27.23 26.25
CA ASP A 105 -4.00 26.22 26.58
C ASP A 105 -4.43 24.84 26.06
N ILE A 106 -3.94 24.50 24.88
CA ILE A 106 -4.11 23.19 24.25
C ILE A 106 -2.89 22.28 24.46
N ARG A 107 -1.91 22.69 25.27
CA ARG A 107 -0.67 21.92 25.50
C ARG A 107 -0.94 20.52 26.05
N PRO A 108 -1.92 20.27 26.95
CA PRO A 108 -2.24 18.92 27.39
C PRO A 108 -2.65 17.99 26.23
N LEU A 109 -3.47 18.49 25.30
CA LEU A 109 -3.91 17.75 24.12
C LEU A 109 -2.73 17.46 23.18
N TYR A 110 -1.89 18.48 22.91
CA TYR A 110 -0.68 18.30 22.10
C TYR A 110 0.25 17.21 22.66
N LEU A 111 0.50 17.23 23.98
CA LEU A 111 1.33 16.22 24.64
C LEU A 111 0.70 14.82 24.60
N ALA A 112 -0.62 14.71 24.77
CA ALA A 112 -1.33 13.44 24.64
C ALA A 112 -1.19 12.85 23.23
N LEU A 113 -1.38 13.66 22.19
CA LEU A 113 -1.23 13.25 20.79
C LEU A 113 0.22 12.83 20.48
N GLN A 114 1.22 13.54 21.02
CA GLN A 114 2.63 13.14 20.88
C GLN A 114 2.91 11.78 21.53
N LYS A 115 2.39 11.54 22.75
CA LYS A 115 2.52 10.24 23.43
C LYS A 115 1.89 9.11 22.62
N MET A 116 0.68 9.32 22.09
CA MET A 116 -0.02 8.36 21.23
C MET A 116 0.77 8.06 19.95
N LYS A 117 1.36 9.08 19.31
CA LYS A 117 2.21 8.89 18.12
C LYS A 117 3.41 7.99 18.41
N THR A 118 4.07 8.17 19.55
CA THR A 118 5.17 7.28 19.98
C THR A 118 4.71 5.87 20.32
N ALA A 119 3.55 5.69 20.95
CA ALA A 119 3.01 4.38 21.28
C ALA A 119 2.59 3.60 20.02
N SER A 120 1.91 4.26 19.07
CA SER A 120 1.49 3.67 17.80
C SER A 120 2.68 3.17 16.97
N ARG A 121 3.76 3.97 16.91
CA ARG A 121 5.02 3.54 16.27
C ARG A 121 5.59 2.28 16.91
N ARG A 122 5.63 2.20 18.25
CA ARG A 122 6.13 1.02 18.98
C ARG A 122 5.28 -0.23 18.72
N CYS A 123 3.95 -0.11 18.66
CA CYS A 123 3.07 -1.22 18.30
C CYS A 123 3.28 -1.68 16.84
N GLN A 124 3.46 -0.76 15.89
CA GLN A 124 3.78 -1.11 14.50
C GLN A 124 5.13 -1.83 14.39
N THR A 125 6.17 -1.38 15.10
CA THR A 125 7.48 -2.06 15.11
C THR A 125 7.44 -3.43 15.81
N ALA A 126 6.59 -3.59 16.84
CA ALA A 126 6.41 -4.87 17.53
C ALA A 126 5.60 -5.88 16.69
N TYR A 127 4.57 -5.42 15.96
CA TYR A 127 3.82 -6.26 15.03
C TYR A 127 4.68 -6.77 13.86
N THR A 128 5.68 -6.00 13.43
CA THR A 128 6.64 -6.45 12.41
C THR A 128 7.66 -7.47 12.93
N HIS A 129 7.85 -7.60 14.25
CA HIS A 129 8.81 -8.54 14.85
C HIS A 129 8.19 -9.81 15.45
N ASN A 130 6.94 -9.80 15.90
CA ASN A 130 6.26 -10.98 16.48
C ASN A 130 5.56 -11.90 15.45
N ARG A 131 5.91 -11.81 14.16
CA ARG A 131 5.41 -12.70 13.09
C ARG A 131 6.57 -13.44 12.38
N GLN A 132 7.51 -13.96 13.14
CA GLN A 132 8.34 -15.08 12.67
C GLN A 132 8.04 -16.31 13.55
N PRO A 133 7.93 -17.51 12.96
CA PRO A 133 7.62 -18.74 13.69
C PRO A 133 8.68 -19.10 14.73
#